data_AF-A0A7K0ZHC2-F1
#
_entry.id   AF-A0A7K0ZHC2-F1
#
_cell.length_a   1.000
_cell.length_b   1.000
_cell.length_c   1.000
_cell.angle_alpha   90.00
_cell.angle_beta   90.00
_cell.angle_gamma   90.00
#
_symmetry.space_group_name_H-M   'P 1'
#
loop_
_entity.id
_entity.type
_entity.pdbx_description
1 polymer ?
#
loop_
_entity_poly.entity_id
_entity_poly.type
_entity_poly.pdbx_seq_one_letter_code
_entity_poly.pdbx_strand_id
1 'polypeptide(L)'
;GNAQAVVRLIEAGGEGALDALFWSFEARGAGLRPAAMADVPAASDGSRALSRALKAIGLTWVGPTTMYAAMQACGVVDDHLVGCGASAAV
;
A
#
# COMPACT_ATOMS: atom_id res chain seq x y z
N GLY A 1 15.71 0.42 -13.79
CA GLY A 1 15.34 -0.44 -12.63
C GLY A 1 14.55 0.36 -11.61
N ASN A 2 14.00 -0.29 -10.58
CA ASN A 2 13.08 0.33 -9.61
C ASN A 2 13.66 1.59 -8.94
N ALA A 3 14.93 1.55 -8.48
CA ALA A 3 15.57 2.72 -7.86
C ALA A 3 15.59 3.95 -8.79
N GLN A 4 15.91 3.78 -10.07
CA GLN A 4 15.91 4.88 -11.05
C GLN A 4 14.49 5.43 -11.29
N ALA A 5 13.47 4.57 -11.23
CA ALA A 5 12.08 5.02 -11.36
C ALA A 5 11.65 5.88 -10.16
N VAL A 6 12.09 5.52 -8.94
CA VAL A 6 11.86 6.32 -7.74
C VAL A 6 12.61 7.65 -7.79
N VAL A 7 13.87 7.66 -8.24
CA VAL A 7 14.61 8.92 -8.44
C VAL A 7 13.85 9.86 -9.38
N ARG A 8 13.40 9.37 -10.54
CA ARG A 8 12.60 10.19 -11.48
C ARG A 8 11.29 10.69 -10.88
N LEU A 9 10.63 9.88 -10.05
CA LEU A 9 9.43 10.29 -9.34
C LEU A 9 9.72 11.46 -8.40
N ILE A 10 10.81 11.38 -7.63
CA ILE A 10 11.24 12.44 -6.70
C ILE A 10 11.67 13.70 -7.47
N GLU A 11 12.39 13.56 -8.58
CA GLU A 11 12.77 14.70 -9.43
C GLU A 11 11.54 15.44 -9.99
N ALA A 12 10.45 14.73 -10.30
CA ALA A 12 9.23 15.31 -10.83
C ALA A 12 8.26 15.83 -9.76
N GLY A 13 8.19 15.16 -8.60
CA GLY A 13 7.17 15.40 -7.56
C GLY A 13 7.70 15.95 -6.24
N GLY A 14 9.02 16.06 -6.08
CA GLY A 14 9.67 16.45 -4.84
C GLY A 14 9.89 15.31 -3.84
N GLU A 15 10.49 15.66 -2.71
CA GLU A 15 10.67 14.74 -1.58
C GLU A 15 9.30 14.26 -1.05
N GLY A 16 9.21 12.97 -0.70
CA GLY A 16 7.96 12.35 -0.25
C GLY A 16 6.98 11.98 -1.37
N ALA A 17 7.33 12.14 -2.64
CA ALA A 17 6.45 11.80 -3.77
C ALA A 17 6.03 10.32 -3.79
N LEU A 18 6.91 9.40 -3.34
CA LEU A 18 6.57 7.98 -3.24
C LEU A 18 5.57 7.72 -2.11
N ASP A 19 5.80 8.32 -0.94
CA ASP A 19 4.91 8.23 0.22
C ASP A 19 3.51 8.77 -0.12
N ALA A 20 3.46 9.97 -0.71
CA ALA A 20 2.21 10.59 -1.15
C ALA A 20 1.45 9.70 -2.15
N LEU A 21 2.16 9.01 -3.05
CA LEU A 21 1.55 8.08 -3.99
C LEU A 21 0.92 6.88 -3.25
N PHE A 22 1.62 6.28 -2.28
CA PHE A 22 1.09 5.18 -1.48
C PHE A 22 -0.18 5.60 -0.72
N TRP A 23 -0.12 6.72 0.01
CA TRP A 23 -1.26 7.26 0.78
C TRP A 23 -2.43 7.70 -0.11
N SER A 24 -2.19 8.05 -1.38
CA SER A 24 -3.28 8.39 -2.31
C SER A 24 -4.20 7.20 -2.65
N PHE A 25 -3.75 5.97 -2.38
CA PHE A 25 -4.53 4.73 -2.58
C PHE A 25 -4.98 4.08 -1.28
N GLU A 26 -4.85 4.77 -0.14
CA GLU A 26 -5.47 4.35 1.11
C GLU A 26 -6.98 4.14 0.91
N ALA A 27 -7.50 3.03 1.41
CA ALA A 27 -8.94 2.85 1.46
C ALA A 27 -9.51 3.83 2.49
N ARG A 28 -10.24 4.86 2.02
CA ARG A 28 -10.90 5.81 2.92
C ARG A 28 -12.05 5.12 3.65
N GLY A 29 -11.78 4.71 4.88
CA GLY A 29 -12.75 4.10 5.78
C GLY A 29 -12.14 2.92 6.50
N ALA A 30 -12.23 2.91 7.83
CA ALA A 30 -11.89 1.74 8.62
C ALA A 30 -12.86 0.63 8.27
N GLY A 31 -12.43 -0.29 7.39
CA GLY A 31 -13.06 -1.60 7.31
C GLY A 31 -13.05 -2.22 8.71
N LEU A 32 -14.05 -3.04 9.02
CA LEU A 32 -14.02 -3.83 10.24
C LEU A 32 -12.73 -4.65 10.23
N ARG A 33 -11.96 -4.58 11.32
CA ARG A 33 -10.74 -5.38 11.45
C ARG A 33 -11.06 -6.86 11.24
N PRO A 34 -10.20 -7.59 10.50
CA PRO A 34 -10.39 -9.02 10.28
C PRO A 34 -10.39 -9.79 11.61
N ALA A 35 -11.27 -10.78 11.75
CA ALA A 35 -11.33 -11.61 12.96
C ALA A 35 -10.34 -12.79 12.87
N ALA A 36 -10.06 -13.26 11.67
CA ALA A 36 -9.10 -14.32 11.38
C ALA A 36 -8.25 -14.01 10.14
N MET A 37 -7.11 -14.69 10.01
CA MET A 37 -6.24 -14.55 8.82
C MET A 37 -6.94 -14.87 7.50
N ALA A 38 -7.96 -15.73 7.52
CA ALA A 38 -8.77 -16.05 6.34
C ALA A 38 -9.63 -14.87 5.85
N ASP A 39 -9.88 -13.88 6.71
CA ASP A 39 -10.64 -12.68 6.39
C ASP A 39 -9.76 -11.60 5.71
N VAL A 40 -8.43 -11.75 5.78
CA VAL A 40 -7.49 -10.81 5.16
C VAL A 40 -7.42 -11.09 3.65
N PRO A 41 -7.82 -10.14 2.79
CA PRO A 41 -7.81 -10.36 1.36
C PRO A 41 -6.37 -10.41 0.82
N ALA A 42 -6.15 -11.12 -0.29
CA ALA A 42 -4.84 -11.16 -0.94
C ALA A 42 -4.50 -9.87 -1.71
N ALA A 43 -5.49 -9.01 -1.97
CA ALA A 43 -5.35 -7.71 -2.63
C ALA A 43 -6.59 -6.85 -2.40
N SER A 44 -6.44 -5.53 -2.48
CA SER A 44 -7.53 -4.55 -2.41
C SER A 44 -7.65 -3.75 -3.71
N ASP A 45 -8.72 -2.97 -3.86
CA ASP A 45 -8.85 -2.04 -4.98
C ASP A 45 -7.75 -0.97 -4.97
N GLY A 46 -7.36 -0.50 -3.77
CA GLY A 46 -6.22 0.39 -3.57
C GLY A 46 -4.92 -0.23 -4.05
N SER A 47 -4.62 -1.48 -3.69
CA SER A 47 -3.37 -2.13 -4.13
C SER A 47 -3.34 -2.44 -5.63
N ARG A 48 -4.51 -2.73 -6.23
CA ARG A 48 -4.65 -2.86 -7.69
C ARG A 48 -4.37 -1.53 -8.39
N ALA A 49 -4.87 -0.42 -7.83
CA ALA A 49 -4.64 0.92 -8.38
C ALA A 49 -3.18 1.36 -8.22
N LEU A 50 -2.60 1.18 -7.03
CA LEU A 50 -1.18 1.44 -6.75
C LEU A 50 -0.26 0.62 -7.67
N SER A 51 -0.56 -0.68 -7.85
CA SER A 51 0.17 -1.55 -8.79
C SER A 51 0.18 -0.98 -10.21
N ARG A 52 -0.95 -0.47 -10.69
CA ARG A 52 -1.04 0.17 -12.02
C ARG A 52 -0.23 1.47 -12.09
N ALA A 53 -0.35 2.32 -11.08
CA ALA A 53 0.37 3.60 -11.02
C ALA A 53 1.90 3.39 -10.98
N LEU A 54 2.38 2.47 -10.14
CA LEU A 54 3.81 2.16 -10.03
C LEU A 54 4.38 1.53 -11.31
N LYS A 55 3.60 0.69 -12.00
CA LYS A 55 4.00 0.17 -13.32
C LYS A 55 4.10 1.29 -14.35
N ALA A 56 3.19 2.26 -14.34
CA ALA A 56 3.21 3.38 -15.27
C ALA A 56 4.46 4.27 -15.12
N ILE A 57 5.00 4.41 -13.90
CA ILE A 57 6.26 5.14 -13.66
C ILE A 57 7.52 4.27 -13.86
N GLY A 58 7.35 2.99 -14.21
CA GLY A 58 8.43 2.09 -14.61
C GLY A 58 8.99 1.18 -13.50
N LEU A 59 8.26 1.00 -12.39
CA LEU A 59 8.59 -0.05 -11.42
C LEU A 59 8.16 -1.43 -11.96
N THR A 60 8.96 -2.44 -11.66
CA THR A 60 8.71 -3.85 -11.97
C THR A 60 8.55 -4.66 -10.69
N TRP A 61 7.92 -5.84 -10.80
CA TRP A 61 7.59 -6.73 -9.66
C TRP A 61 6.64 -6.13 -8.62
N VAL A 62 5.84 -5.14 -9.03
CA VAL A 62 4.85 -4.45 -8.18
C VAL A 62 3.43 -4.94 -8.48
N GLY A 63 3.18 -6.25 -8.36
CA GLY A 63 1.85 -6.85 -8.55
C GLY A 63 0.86 -6.46 -7.44
N PRO A 64 -0.47 -6.58 -7.65
CA PRO A 64 -1.47 -6.15 -6.66
C PRO A 64 -1.32 -6.79 -5.28
N THR A 65 -0.96 -8.07 -5.19
CA THR A 65 -0.71 -8.76 -3.92
C THR A 65 0.53 -8.23 -3.22
N THR A 66 1.64 -8.05 -3.94
CA THR A 66 2.86 -7.44 -3.41
C THR A 66 2.60 -6.02 -2.91
N MET A 67 1.79 -5.24 -3.63
CA MET A 67 1.44 -3.88 -3.21
C MET A 67 0.51 -3.86 -2.02
N TYR A 68 -0.39 -4.84 -1.88
CA TYR A 68 -1.21 -4.95 -0.68
C TYR A 68 -0.35 -5.25 0.56
N ALA A 69 0.56 -6.22 0.44
CA ALA A 69 1.52 -6.52 1.51
C ALA A 69 2.41 -5.31 1.85
N ALA A 70 2.85 -4.53 0.85
CA ALA A 70 3.60 -3.30 1.10
C ALA A 70 2.77 -2.23 1.81
N MET A 71 1.51 -2.04 1.40
CA MET A 71 0.58 -1.11 2.09
C MET A 71 0.36 -1.51 3.55
N GLN A 72 0.19 -2.80 3.84
CA GLN A 72 0.08 -3.31 5.21
C GLN A 72 1.38 -3.07 6.00
N ALA A 73 2.53 -3.43 5.43
CA ALA A 73 3.83 -3.28 6.09
C ALA A 73 4.22 -1.82 6.36
N CYS A 74 3.81 -0.90 5.49
CA CYS A 74 4.07 0.53 5.64
C CYS A 74 2.97 1.29 6.42
N GLY A 75 1.93 0.59 6.90
CA GLY A 75 0.86 1.19 7.71
C GLY A 75 -0.18 2.00 6.94
N VAL A 76 -0.20 1.89 5.60
CA VAL A 76 -1.27 2.46 4.76
C VAL A 76 -2.57 1.66 4.90
N VAL A 77 -2.47 0.40 5.32
CA VAL A 77 -3.59 -0.47 5.65
C VAL A 77 -3.35 -1.08 7.03
N ASP A 78 -4.28 -0.89 7.95
CA ASP A 78 -4.29 -1.56 9.26
C ASP A 78 -5.25 -2.76 9.24
N ASP A 79 -4.72 -3.92 8.84
CA ASP A 79 -5.42 -5.21 8.90
C ASP A 79 -4.99 -6.05 10.11
N HIS A 80 -4.52 -5.42 11.18
CA HIS A 80 -4.29 -6.18 12.41
C HIS A 80 -5.59 -6.86 12.85
N LEU A 81 -5.48 -8.14 13.23
CA LEU A 81 -6.63 -8.92 13.66
C LEU A 81 -7.29 -8.29 14.89
N VAL A 82 -8.59 -8.54 15.08
CA VAL A 82 -9.30 -8.18 16.30
C VAL A 82 -8.56 -8.74 17.53
N GLY A 83 -8.26 -7.87 18.49
CA GLY A 83 -7.52 -8.23 19.71
C GLY A 83 -5.99 -8.27 19.56
N CYS A 84 -5.44 -7.92 18.40
CA CYS A 84 -4.00 -7.81 18.23
C CYS A 84 -3.43 -6.65 19.05
N GLY A 85 -2.47 -6.91 19.95
CA GLY A 85 -1.85 -5.90 20.80
C GLY A 85 -0.97 -4.87 20.08
N ALA A 86 -0.73 -5.04 18.78
CA ALA A 86 0.05 -4.12 17.95
C ALA A 86 -0.81 -3.25 17.02
N SER A 87 -2.14 -3.40 17.03
CA SER A 87 -3.03 -2.61 16.20
C SER A 87 -2.99 -1.12 16.57
N ALA A 88 -3.16 -0.22 15.61
CA ALA A 88 -3.29 1.20 15.92
C ALA A 88 -4.48 1.47 16.87
N ALA A 89 -4.40 2.51 17.71
CA ALA A 89 -5.56 2.92 18.50
C ALA A 89 -6.63 3.50 17.55
N VAL A 90 -7.86 3.03 17.68
CA VAL A 90 -9.05 3.56 16.95
C VAL A 90 -9.53 4.88 17.55
#